data_AF-A0A1Y4CF29-F1
#
_entry.id   AF-A0A1Y4CF29-F1
#
_cell.length_a   1.000
_cell.length_b   1.000
_cell.length_c   1.000
_cell.angle_alpha   90.00
_cell.angle_beta   90.00
_cell.angle_gamma   90.00
#
_symmetry.space_group_name_H-M   'P 1'
#
loop_
_entity.id
_entity.type
_entity.pdbx_description
1 polymer ?
#
loop_
_entity_poly.entity_id
_entity_poly.type
_entity_poly.pdbx_seq_one_letter_code
_entity_poly.pdbx_strand_id
1 'polypeptide(L)'
;MAAYFFRKTAGMGGKSIHRLWLAAAGYFLLLLGRELSWGRVFFPTGMDSHGPTFVSMNSIPGHEMIHAAIGVYTAVVFCSLVACMPWKKILHDIPFPTFLFCVLAAAAMLASCGDKGLLFHSYMDANVEELSELLVYLIHGYFAWYYYEWFRRLT
;
A
#
# COMPACT_ATOMS: atom_id res chain seq x y z
N MET A 1 -21.60 -4.84 3.97
CA MET A 1 -21.49 -5.32 5.36
C MET A 1 -20.30 -4.73 6.12
N ALA A 2 -19.11 -4.56 5.53
CA ALA A 2 -17.96 -3.96 6.23
C ALA A 2 -18.24 -2.54 6.79
N ALA A 3 -18.89 -1.67 5.99
CA ALA A 3 -19.23 -0.31 6.42
C ALA A 3 -20.19 -0.23 7.63
N TYR A 4 -20.97 -1.29 7.91
CA TYR A 4 -21.90 -1.31 9.04
C TYR A 4 -21.18 -1.56 10.38
N PHE A 5 -20.12 -2.38 10.38
CA PHE A 5 -19.28 -2.59 11.57
C PHE A 5 -18.53 -1.32 11.99
N PHE A 6 -18.11 -0.50 11.03
CA PHE A 6 -17.41 0.76 11.32
C PHE A 6 -18.32 1.88 11.82
N ARG A 7 -19.61 1.89 11.42
CA ARG A 7 -20.54 2.98 11.74
C ARG A 7 -21.12 2.92 13.17
N LYS A 8 -21.31 1.73 13.74
CA LYS A 8 -21.97 1.56 15.07
C LYS A 8 -21.09 1.97 16.26
N THR A 9 -19.83 2.31 16.04
CA THR A 9 -18.84 2.62 17.09
C THR A 9 -18.31 4.07 16.99
N ALA A 10 -19.07 4.97 16.38
CA ALA A 10 -18.71 6.38 16.17
C ALA A 10 -18.81 7.28 17.43
N GLY A 11 -19.03 6.72 18.61
CA GLY A 11 -18.92 7.42 19.90
C GLY A 11 -17.80 6.83 20.75
N MET A 12 -17.00 7.68 21.40
CA MET A 12 -15.85 7.42 22.29
C MET A 12 -14.47 7.52 21.61
N GLY A 13 -13.81 8.68 21.80
CA GLY A 13 -12.55 9.11 21.18
C GLY A 13 -11.35 8.16 21.33
N GLY A 14 -11.33 7.26 22.31
CA GLY A 14 -10.26 6.24 22.43
C GLY A 14 -10.36 5.08 21.42
N LYS A 15 -11.57 4.78 20.91
CA LYS A 15 -11.79 3.68 19.94
C LYS A 15 -11.46 4.06 18.50
N SER A 16 -11.19 5.34 18.23
CA SER A 16 -10.93 5.85 16.87
C SER A 16 -9.52 5.50 16.38
N ILE A 17 -8.51 5.62 17.24
CA ILE A 17 -7.11 5.40 16.87
C ILE A 17 -6.82 3.91 16.63
N HIS A 18 -7.38 3.03 17.45
CA HIS A 18 -7.23 1.58 17.28
C HIS A 18 -7.81 1.10 15.94
N ARG A 19 -8.94 1.64 15.51
CA ARG A 19 -9.54 1.34 14.19
C ARG A 19 -8.70 1.86 13.03
N LEU A 20 -8.08 3.04 13.18
CA LEU A 20 -7.14 3.56 12.19
C LEU A 20 -5.92 2.64 12.06
N TRP A 21 -5.34 2.19 13.18
CA TRP A 21 -4.22 1.24 13.16
C TRP A 21 -4.61 -0.12 12.56
N LEU A 22 -5.83 -0.61 12.81
CA LEU A 22 -6.32 -1.83 12.19
C LEU A 22 -6.48 -1.68 10.66
N ALA A 23 -7.01 -0.53 10.20
CA ALA A 23 -7.10 -0.23 8.77
C ALA A 23 -5.70 -0.09 8.13
N ALA A 24 -4.75 0.53 8.84
CA ALA A 24 -3.35 0.64 8.41
C ALA A 24 -2.67 -0.74 8.34
N ALA A 25 -2.92 -1.64 9.30
CA ALA A 25 -2.44 -3.01 9.24
C ALA A 25 -2.99 -3.76 8.01
N GLY A 26 -4.28 -3.56 7.68
CA GLY A 26 -4.88 -4.09 6.46
C GLY A 26 -4.20 -3.57 5.18
N TYR A 27 -3.78 -2.31 5.18
CA TYR A 27 -2.98 -1.72 4.10
C TYR A 27 -1.59 -2.34 3.98
N PHE A 28 -0.87 -2.53 5.09
CA PHE A 28 0.41 -3.24 5.05
C PHE A 28 0.27 -4.69 4.59
N LEU A 29 -0.85 -5.35 4.88
CA LEU A 29 -1.13 -6.69 4.35
C LEU A 29 -1.33 -6.69 2.83
N LEU A 30 -1.93 -5.63 2.25
CA LEU A 30 -2.01 -5.46 0.79
C LEU A 30 -0.62 -5.35 0.17
N LEU A 31 0.25 -4.52 0.77
CA LEU A 31 1.62 -4.34 0.30
C LEU A 31 2.42 -5.65 0.39
N LEU A 32 2.32 -6.36 1.50
CA LEU A 32 2.95 -7.67 1.66
C LEU A 32 2.44 -8.68 0.63
N GLY A 33 1.12 -8.71 0.40
CA GLY A 33 0.50 -9.55 -0.63
C GLY A 33 1.03 -9.23 -2.02
N ARG A 34 1.24 -7.94 -2.33
CA ARG A 34 1.86 -7.49 -3.58
C ARG A 34 3.29 -8.00 -3.73
N GLU A 35 4.15 -7.85 -2.72
CA GLU A 35 5.55 -8.35 -2.76
C GLU A 35 5.63 -9.85 -2.97
N LEU A 36 4.73 -10.60 -2.35
CA LEU A 36 4.67 -12.05 -2.52
C LEU A 36 4.01 -12.46 -3.85
N SER A 37 3.67 -11.49 -4.69
CA SER A 37 2.88 -11.66 -5.92
C SER A 37 1.66 -12.55 -5.66
N TRP A 38 0.99 -12.29 -4.54
CA TRP A 38 -0.16 -13.03 -4.01
C TRP A 38 0.07 -14.54 -3.84
N GLY A 39 1.30 -14.95 -3.53
CA GLY A 39 1.68 -16.34 -3.27
C GLY A 39 2.38 -17.03 -4.44
N ARG A 40 2.52 -16.38 -5.60
CA ARG A 40 3.24 -16.94 -6.77
C ARG A 40 4.71 -17.22 -6.48
N VAL A 41 5.31 -16.47 -5.55
CA VAL A 41 6.71 -16.66 -5.13
C VAL A 41 6.96 -18.08 -4.60
N PHE A 42 5.93 -18.77 -4.08
CA PHE A 42 6.05 -20.15 -3.58
C PHE A 42 5.99 -21.23 -4.68
N PHE A 43 5.70 -20.85 -5.93
CA PHE A 43 5.57 -21.76 -7.07
C PHE A 43 6.50 -21.37 -8.23
N PRO A 44 7.83 -21.45 -8.04
CA PRO A 44 8.79 -21.17 -9.11
C PRO A 44 8.68 -22.25 -10.22
N THR A 45 8.65 -21.81 -11.48
CA THR A 45 8.59 -22.69 -12.67
C THR A 45 9.97 -23.04 -13.21
N GLY A 46 10.99 -22.24 -12.89
CA GLY A 46 12.35 -22.44 -13.35
C GLY A 46 13.28 -21.36 -12.79
N MET A 47 14.53 -21.38 -13.23
CA MET A 47 15.56 -20.43 -12.83
C MET A 47 16.25 -19.94 -14.11
N ASP A 48 16.17 -18.64 -14.38
CA ASP A 48 16.92 -18.02 -15.48
C ASP A 48 18.21 -17.37 -14.96
N SER A 49 18.97 -16.70 -15.82
CA SER A 49 20.21 -16.01 -15.46
C SER A 49 20.01 -14.77 -14.57
N HIS A 50 18.78 -14.37 -14.31
CA HIS A 50 18.37 -13.16 -13.59
C HIS A 50 17.53 -13.47 -12.34
N GLY A 51 17.03 -14.69 -12.17
CA GLY A 51 16.28 -15.11 -10.99
C GLY A 51 15.30 -16.26 -11.25
N PRO A 52 14.50 -16.62 -10.21
CA PRO A 52 13.41 -17.58 -10.37
C PRO A 52 12.32 -17.02 -11.29
N THR A 53 11.92 -17.78 -12.29
CA THR A 53 10.74 -17.46 -13.10
C THR A 53 9.50 -18.02 -12.41
N PHE A 54 8.41 -17.26 -12.44
CA PHE A 54 7.17 -17.63 -11.76
C PHE A 54 6.04 -17.88 -12.76
N VAL A 55 5.13 -18.79 -12.40
CA VAL A 55 3.88 -19.02 -13.14
C VAL A 55 3.18 -17.69 -13.38
N SER A 56 2.80 -17.36 -14.62
CA SER A 56 2.03 -16.13 -14.90
C SER A 56 0.67 -16.19 -14.19
N MET A 57 0.22 -15.08 -13.62
CA MET A 57 -1.05 -15.03 -12.88
C MET A 57 -2.23 -15.50 -13.75
N ASN A 58 -2.23 -15.16 -15.03
CA ASN A 58 -3.27 -15.56 -16.00
C ASN A 58 -3.33 -17.08 -16.26
N SER A 59 -2.28 -17.81 -15.91
CA SER A 59 -2.24 -19.27 -16.06
C SER A 59 -2.72 -20.02 -14.81
N ILE A 60 -3.04 -19.31 -13.72
CA ILE A 60 -3.60 -19.90 -12.51
C ILE A 60 -5.12 -20.09 -12.70
N PRO A 61 -5.66 -21.30 -12.48
CA PRO A 61 -7.10 -21.53 -12.51
C PRO A 61 -7.81 -20.64 -11.48
N GLY A 62 -8.80 -19.86 -11.93
CA GLY A 62 -9.55 -18.95 -11.05
C GLY A 62 -8.84 -17.63 -10.72
N HIS A 63 -7.81 -17.24 -11.47
CA HIS A 63 -7.13 -15.95 -11.31
C HIS A 63 -8.08 -14.74 -11.31
N GLU A 64 -9.14 -14.76 -12.12
CA GLU A 64 -10.17 -13.71 -12.11
C GLU A 64 -10.85 -13.55 -10.75
N MET A 65 -11.16 -14.67 -10.08
CA MET A 65 -11.74 -14.64 -8.73
C MET A 65 -10.75 -14.12 -7.70
N ILE A 66 -9.47 -14.47 -7.83
CA ILE A 66 -8.39 -13.97 -6.96
C ILE A 66 -8.26 -12.46 -7.12
N HIS A 67 -8.21 -11.96 -8.37
CA HIS A 67 -8.16 -10.52 -8.66
C HIS A 67 -9.40 -9.78 -8.15
N ALA A 68 -10.59 -10.35 -8.33
CA ALA A 68 -11.82 -9.78 -7.80
C ALA A 68 -11.79 -9.70 -6.27
N ALA A 69 -11.32 -10.76 -5.59
CA ALA A 69 -11.19 -10.78 -4.13
C ALA A 69 -10.18 -9.74 -3.62
N ILE A 70 -9.02 -9.62 -4.27
CA ILE A 70 -8.02 -8.58 -3.96
C ILE A 70 -8.59 -7.18 -4.18
N GLY A 71 -9.36 -6.98 -5.25
CA GLY A 71 -10.02 -5.71 -5.55
C GLY A 71 -11.03 -5.32 -4.47
N VAL A 72 -11.89 -6.26 -4.07
CA VAL A 72 -12.86 -6.06 -2.97
C VAL A 72 -12.13 -5.76 -1.66
N TYR A 73 -11.08 -6.51 -1.35
CA TYR A 73 -10.28 -6.30 -0.14
C TYR A 73 -9.62 -4.91 -0.13
N THR A 74 -9.01 -4.52 -1.25
CA THR A 74 -8.45 -3.17 -1.45
C THR A 74 -9.49 -2.08 -1.23
N ALA A 75 -10.68 -2.22 -1.81
CA ALA A 75 -11.77 -1.26 -1.63
C ALA A 75 -12.22 -1.16 -0.16
N VAL A 76 -12.31 -2.29 0.56
CA VAL A 76 -12.67 -2.31 1.98
C VAL A 76 -11.61 -1.60 2.82
N VAL A 77 -10.32 -1.90 2.59
CA VAL A 77 -9.21 -1.25 3.30
C VAL A 77 -9.20 0.26 3.04
N PHE A 78 -9.35 0.66 1.77
CA PHE A 78 -9.41 2.08 1.39
C PHE A 78 -10.57 2.81 2.06
N CYS A 79 -11.79 2.29 1.96
CA CYS A 79 -12.95 2.87 2.64
C CYS A 79 -12.76 2.94 4.16
N SER A 80 -12.11 1.94 4.76
CA SER A 80 -11.84 1.90 6.20
C SER A 80 -10.84 2.98 6.62
N LEU A 81 -9.76 3.15 5.86
CA LEU A 81 -8.78 4.23 6.08
C LEU A 81 -9.46 5.60 5.96
N VAL A 82 -10.23 5.82 4.89
CA VAL A 82 -10.94 7.09 4.67
C VAL A 82 -11.95 7.36 5.79
N ALA A 83 -12.69 6.36 6.25
CA ALA A 83 -13.66 6.54 7.31
C ALA A 83 -13.02 6.78 8.70
N CYS A 84 -11.85 6.18 8.97
CA CYS A 84 -11.20 6.25 10.28
C CYS A 84 -10.22 7.43 10.41
N MET A 85 -9.80 8.03 9.30
CA MET A 85 -8.81 9.10 9.27
C MET A 85 -9.39 10.42 9.81
N PRO A 86 -8.72 11.11 10.75
CA PRO A 86 -9.18 12.38 11.31
C PRO A 86 -8.87 13.56 10.36
N TRP A 87 -9.55 13.59 9.21
CA TRP A 87 -9.31 14.55 8.11
C TRP A 87 -9.25 16.02 8.55
N LYS A 88 -10.12 16.44 9.45
CA LYS A 88 -10.16 17.82 9.94
C LYS A 88 -8.84 18.23 10.60
N LYS A 89 -8.29 17.36 11.46
CA LYS A 89 -7.01 17.62 12.14
C LYS A 89 -5.83 17.58 11.17
N ILE A 90 -5.83 16.62 10.23
CA ILE A 90 -4.76 16.48 9.23
C ILE A 90 -4.70 17.70 8.31
N LEU A 91 -5.85 18.17 7.84
CA LEU A 91 -5.92 19.24 6.84
C LEU A 91 -5.71 20.63 7.45
N HIS A 92 -6.03 20.81 8.74
CA HIS A 92 -6.03 22.13 9.37
C HIS A 92 -4.92 22.33 10.40
N ASP A 93 -4.58 21.31 11.19
CA ASP A 93 -3.73 21.47 12.38
C ASP A 93 -2.29 20.96 12.18
N ILE A 94 -2.06 20.18 11.11
CA ILE A 94 -0.76 19.54 10.84
C ILE A 94 -0.18 20.10 9.54
N PRO A 95 1.07 20.60 9.53
CA PRO A 95 1.69 21.06 8.30
C PRO A 95 1.88 19.89 7.33
N PHE A 96 1.52 20.10 6.07
CA PHE A 96 1.65 19.07 5.04
C PHE A 96 3.11 18.94 4.60
N PRO A 97 3.71 17.73 4.63
CA PRO A 97 5.11 17.52 4.23
C PRO A 97 5.25 17.51 2.71
N THR A 98 5.10 18.68 2.06
CA THR A 98 5.03 18.84 0.60
C THR A 98 6.23 18.23 -0.13
N PHE A 99 7.45 18.46 0.35
CA PHE A 99 8.65 17.91 -0.28
C PHE A 99 8.62 16.38 -0.34
N LEU A 100 8.34 15.72 0.79
CA LEU A 100 8.25 14.26 0.85
C LEU A 100 7.08 13.72 0.04
N PHE A 101 5.97 14.46 -0.06
CA PHE A 101 4.85 14.09 -0.92
C PHE A 101 5.23 14.14 -2.41
N CYS A 102 5.99 15.17 -2.83
CA CYS A 102 6.53 15.23 -4.19
C CYS A 102 7.49 14.07 -4.47
N VAL A 103 8.37 13.73 -3.51
CA VAL A 103 9.27 12.56 -3.63
C VAL A 103 8.47 11.27 -3.73
N LEU A 104 7.41 11.10 -2.92
CA LEU A 104 6.51 9.95 -2.98
C LEU A 104 5.87 9.82 -4.37
N ALA A 105 5.33 10.91 -4.90
CA ALA A 105 4.70 10.92 -6.22
C ALA A 105 5.70 10.57 -7.34
N ALA A 106 6.90 11.16 -7.29
CA ALA A 106 7.96 10.85 -8.26
C ALA A 106 8.40 9.39 -8.17
N ALA A 107 8.59 8.84 -6.97
CA ALA A 107 8.97 7.45 -6.75
C ALA A 107 7.86 6.50 -7.25
N ALA A 108 6.60 6.78 -6.98
CA ALA A 108 5.47 5.98 -7.49
C ALA A 108 5.39 5.99 -9.03
N MET A 109 5.68 7.14 -9.66
CA MET A 109 5.77 7.25 -11.12
C MET A 109 6.95 6.44 -11.68
N LEU A 110 8.14 6.53 -11.06
CA LEU A 110 9.31 5.76 -11.47
C LEU A 110 9.08 4.26 -11.33
N ALA A 111 8.46 3.82 -10.23
CA ALA A 111 8.05 2.43 -10.04
C ALA A 111 7.12 1.96 -11.18
N SER A 112 6.08 2.74 -11.48
CA SER A 112 5.13 2.43 -12.54
C SER A 112 5.73 2.42 -13.95
N CYS A 113 6.78 3.22 -14.18
CA CYS A 113 7.51 3.24 -15.45
C CYS A 113 8.50 2.08 -15.56
N GLY A 114 9.13 1.67 -14.45
CA GLY A 114 10.00 0.50 -14.36
C GLY A 114 9.25 -0.80 -14.64
N ASP A 115 8.10 -1.00 -14.00
CA ASP A 115 7.22 -2.18 -14.20
C ASP A 115 6.83 -2.38 -15.67
N LYS A 116 6.53 -1.28 -16.37
CA LYS A 116 6.17 -1.32 -17.80
C LYS A 116 7.36 -1.41 -18.74
N GLY A 117 8.59 -1.38 -18.21
CA GLY A 117 9.82 -1.39 -18.99
C GLY A 117 9.96 -0.17 -19.92
N LEU A 118 9.50 1.00 -19.50
CA LEU A 118 9.42 2.20 -20.35
C LEU A 118 10.67 3.11 -20.30
N LEU A 119 11.66 2.79 -19.45
CA LEU A 119 12.80 3.67 -19.19
C LEU A 119 14.03 3.27 -20.00
N PHE A 120 14.52 2.04 -19.81
CA PHE A 120 15.78 1.55 -20.36
C PHE A 120 15.64 0.27 -21.19
N HIS A 121 14.46 -0.35 -21.20
CA HIS A 121 14.15 -1.61 -21.90
C HIS A 121 15.13 -2.74 -21.54
N SER A 122 15.56 -2.77 -20.29
CA SER A 122 16.63 -3.64 -19.80
C SER A 122 16.41 -3.99 -18.32
N TYR A 123 17.26 -4.83 -17.75
CA TYR A 123 17.23 -5.21 -16.32
C TYR A 123 17.32 -4.02 -15.35
N MET A 124 17.82 -2.87 -15.84
CA MET A 124 17.79 -1.60 -15.12
C MET A 124 16.37 -1.14 -14.78
N ASP A 125 15.37 -1.48 -15.58
CA ASP A 125 13.97 -1.11 -15.33
C ASP A 125 13.41 -1.81 -14.10
N ALA A 126 13.70 -3.11 -13.95
CA ALA A 126 13.33 -3.90 -12.78
C ALA A 126 14.03 -3.37 -11.50
N ASN A 127 15.31 -3.00 -11.60
CA ASN A 127 16.01 -2.40 -10.45
C ASN A 127 15.42 -1.04 -10.05
N VAL A 128 15.02 -0.22 -11.04
CA VAL A 128 14.39 1.09 -10.79
C VAL A 128 13.02 0.90 -10.17
N GLU A 129 12.24 -0.07 -10.63
CA GLU A 129 10.97 -0.46 -10.05
C GLU A 129 11.14 -0.79 -8.56
N GLU A 130 11.93 -1.82 -8.25
CA GLU A 130 12.16 -2.32 -6.90
C GLU A 130 12.68 -1.23 -5.95
N LEU A 131 13.66 -0.44 -6.39
CA LEU A 131 14.23 0.63 -5.57
C LEU A 131 13.21 1.76 -5.32
N SER A 132 12.41 2.10 -6.33
CA SER A 132 11.39 3.15 -6.22
C SER A 132 10.24 2.71 -5.31
N GLU A 133 9.84 1.44 -5.40
CA GLU A 133 8.83 0.86 -4.53
C GLU A 133 9.30 0.78 -3.07
N LEU A 134 10.56 0.39 -2.84
CA LEU A 134 11.17 0.44 -1.50
C LEU A 134 11.15 1.87 -0.94
N LEU A 135 11.50 2.87 -1.74
CA LEU A 135 11.47 4.27 -1.33
C LEU A 135 10.04 4.72 -0.96
N VAL A 136 9.04 4.34 -1.75
CA VAL A 136 7.61 4.60 -1.45
C VAL A 136 7.23 4.01 -0.08
N TYR A 137 7.67 2.79 0.22
CA TYR A 137 7.38 2.12 1.49
C TYR A 137 8.02 2.82 2.69
N LEU A 138 9.28 3.22 2.56
CA LEU A 138 9.98 3.99 3.59
C LEU A 138 9.27 5.33 3.87
N ILE A 139 8.83 6.02 2.81
CA ILE A 139 8.09 7.29 2.96
C ILE A 139 6.72 7.06 3.61
N HIS A 140 5.99 5.99 3.26
CA HIS A 140 4.73 5.65 3.94
C HIS A 140 4.93 5.38 5.43
N GLY A 141 5.97 4.63 5.80
CA GLY A 141 6.34 4.41 7.20
C GLY A 141 6.69 5.71 7.92
N TYR A 142 7.45 6.59 7.27
CA TYR A 142 7.77 7.91 7.79
C TYR A 142 6.53 8.78 7.98
N PHE A 143 5.59 8.79 7.02
CA PHE A 143 4.33 9.53 7.16
C PHE A 143 3.47 9.01 8.32
N ALA A 144 3.37 7.69 8.49
CA ALA A 144 2.67 7.12 9.63
C ALA A 144 3.27 7.61 10.96
N TRP A 145 4.61 7.62 11.08
CA TRP A 145 5.30 8.16 12.25
C TRP A 145 5.12 9.67 12.40
N TYR A 146 5.29 10.44 11.33
CA TYR A 146 5.16 11.91 11.31
C TYR A 146 3.79 12.36 11.81
N TYR A 147 2.72 11.80 11.24
CA TYR A 147 1.36 12.13 11.64
C TYR A 147 1.06 11.63 13.06
N TYR A 148 1.57 10.46 13.46
CA TYR A 148 1.43 9.97 14.84
C TYR A 148 2.05 10.93 15.85
N GLU A 149 3.28 11.39 15.61
CA GLU A 149 3.95 12.36 16.49
C GLU A 149 3.20 13.69 16.57
N TRP A 150 2.66 14.18 15.45
CA TRP A 150 1.81 15.38 15.47
C TRP A 150 0.51 15.17 16.24
N PHE A 151 -0.16 14.03 16.08
CA PHE A 151 -1.35 13.73 16.88
C PHE A 151 -1.03 13.65 18.36
N ARG A 152 0.13 13.07 18.73
CA ARG A 152 0.59 13.02 20.12
C ARG A 152 0.84 14.40 20.72
N ARG A 153 1.33 15.37 19.92
CA ARG A 153 1.57 16.75 20.36
C ARG A 153 0.29 17.59 20.48
N LEU A 154 -0.73 17.26 19.71
CA LEU A 154 -2.02 17.97 19.64
C LEU A 154 -3.09 17.41 20.59
N THR A 155 -2.76 16.38 21.38
CA THR A 155 -3.67 15.72 22.36
C THR A 155 -3.15 15.96 23.76
#